data_AF-A0A167MED5-F1
#
_entry.id   AF-A0A167MED5-F1
#
_cell.length_a   1.000
_cell.length_b   1.000
_cell.length_c   1.000
_cell.angle_alpha   90.00
_cell.angle_beta   90.00
_cell.angle_gamma   90.00
#
_symmetry.space_group_name_H-M   'P 1'
#
loop_
_entity.id
_entity.type
_entity.pdbx_description
1 polymer ?
#
loop_
_entity_poly.entity_id
_entity_poly.type
_entity_poly.pdbx_seq_one_letter_code
_entity_poly.pdbx_strand_id
1 'polypeptide(L)'
;MYAIFKLAAAALVALPLVSAATVAPGQGQAPKCSLSQANLAADLPANLTALLPPSNASLSQVTIGFGTQNYTCTNGSYVNVGAVAQLFDISCIQELPAISSALSQAINELEQVDGESLLNFLTTLAKMGRFQLANHYFDTSIGTLSPVFNFQVSGGDYVIGKKLEDIPDPFNPAVNVDWLLLTAAAGDAAKYVVREQTAGGQPPASCSVENETLQAPYAAKYWFFA
;
A
#
# COMPACT_ATOMS: atom_id res chain seq x y z
N MET A 1 70.47 20.93 -23.08
CA MET A 1 69.84 20.82 -21.75
C MET A 1 68.35 20.59 -21.95
N TYR A 2 67.88 19.34 -21.88
CA TYR A 2 66.45 19.01 -21.94
C TYR A 2 66.08 18.35 -20.61
N ALA A 3 65.15 18.97 -19.87
CA ALA A 3 64.65 18.47 -18.60
C ALA A 3 63.45 17.55 -18.83
N ILE A 4 63.49 16.36 -18.22
CA ILE A 4 62.43 15.35 -18.24
C ILE A 4 61.57 15.55 -16.99
N PHE A 5 60.31 15.96 -17.16
CA PHE A 5 59.30 15.92 -16.09
C PHE A 5 58.63 14.54 -16.07
N LYS A 6 58.73 13.84 -14.93
CA LYS A 6 57.96 12.62 -14.66
C LYS A 6 56.58 13.01 -14.09
N LEU A 7 55.51 12.61 -14.77
CA LEU A 7 54.14 12.66 -14.26
C LEU A 7 53.86 11.40 -13.45
N ALA A 8 53.48 11.56 -12.19
CA ALA A 8 53.02 10.50 -11.31
C ALA A 8 51.57 10.15 -11.63
N ALA A 9 51.27 8.86 -11.82
CA ALA A 9 49.93 8.34 -12.00
C ALA A 9 49.21 8.26 -10.64
N ALA A 10 48.10 9.00 -10.51
CA ALA A 10 47.21 8.90 -9.36
C ALA A 10 46.32 7.66 -9.49
N ALA A 11 46.31 6.81 -8.46
CA ALA A 11 45.45 5.63 -8.38
C ALA A 11 43.99 6.06 -8.16
N LEU A 12 43.11 5.71 -9.11
CA LEU A 12 41.67 5.89 -8.99
C LEU A 12 41.12 4.83 -8.02
N VAL A 13 40.64 5.25 -6.86
CA VAL A 13 39.91 4.38 -5.92
C VAL A 13 38.52 4.11 -6.52
N ALA A 14 38.25 2.85 -6.83
CA ALA A 14 36.94 2.41 -7.31
C ALA A 14 35.90 2.49 -6.17
N LEU A 15 34.91 3.36 -6.31
CA LEU A 15 33.73 3.35 -5.45
C LEU A 15 32.84 2.14 -5.77
N PRO A 16 32.21 1.51 -4.77
CA PRO A 16 31.28 0.41 -5.01
C PRO A 16 30.04 0.94 -5.74
N LEU A 17 29.73 0.32 -6.88
CA LEU A 17 28.49 0.54 -7.62
C LEU A 17 27.32 0.08 -6.73
N VAL A 18 26.49 1.03 -6.32
CA VAL A 18 25.17 0.75 -5.75
C VAL A 18 24.38 0.03 -6.84
N SER A 19 24.06 -1.25 -6.65
CA SER A 19 23.16 -1.97 -7.56
C SER A 19 21.81 -1.29 -7.53
N ALA A 20 21.39 -0.75 -8.67
CA ALA A 20 20.00 -0.38 -8.89
C ALA A 20 19.18 -1.68 -8.78
N ALA A 21 18.35 -1.78 -7.75
CA ALA A 21 17.37 -2.85 -7.67
C ALA A 21 16.51 -2.78 -8.95
N THR A 22 16.49 -3.85 -9.74
CA THR A 22 15.64 -3.93 -10.92
C THR A 22 14.21 -3.89 -10.45
N VAL A 23 13.57 -2.74 -10.63
CA VAL A 23 12.15 -2.54 -10.37
C VAL A 23 11.38 -3.60 -11.15
N ALA A 24 10.49 -4.34 -10.49
CA ALA A 24 9.56 -5.21 -11.20
C ALA A 24 8.85 -4.37 -12.28
N PRO A 25 8.87 -4.79 -13.56
CA PRO A 25 8.28 -4.01 -14.64
C PRO A 25 6.80 -3.74 -14.29
N GLY A 26 6.40 -2.47 -14.27
CA GLY A 26 5.03 -2.06 -13.97
C GLY A 26 4.80 -1.37 -12.61
N GLN A 27 5.75 -1.42 -11.68
CA GLN A 27 5.64 -0.66 -10.42
C GLN A 27 6.19 0.75 -10.62
N GLY A 28 5.37 1.79 -10.44
CA GLY A 28 5.69 3.17 -10.82
C GLY A 28 6.92 3.81 -10.15
N GLN A 29 7.18 5.07 -10.51
CA GLN A 29 8.37 5.83 -10.15
C GLN A 29 8.19 6.53 -8.80
N ALA A 30 8.72 5.90 -7.75
CA ALA A 30 8.98 6.50 -6.44
C ALA A 30 10.39 6.08 -5.97
N PRO A 31 10.99 6.77 -4.99
CA PRO A 31 12.18 6.29 -4.31
C PRO A 31 11.89 4.95 -3.68
N LYS A 32 12.49 3.89 -4.22
CA LYS A 32 12.39 2.54 -3.67
C LYS A 32 13.63 2.25 -2.86
N CYS A 33 13.44 2.02 -1.57
CA CYS A 33 14.48 1.44 -0.73
C CYS A 33 14.46 -0.09 -0.85
N SER A 34 15.56 -0.72 -0.44
CA SER A 34 15.65 -2.18 -0.47
C SER A 34 14.59 -2.81 0.43
N LEU A 35 13.77 -3.69 -0.14
CA LEU A 35 12.78 -4.51 0.58
C LEU A 35 13.36 -5.87 1.02
N SER A 36 14.68 -6.04 0.97
CA SER A 36 15.35 -7.32 1.27
C SER A 36 15.13 -7.84 2.69
N GLN A 37 14.75 -6.96 3.63
CA GLN A 37 14.46 -7.33 5.02
C GLN A 37 12.95 -7.41 5.30
N ALA A 38 12.12 -6.91 4.39
CA ALA A 38 10.68 -6.87 4.54
C ALA A 38 10.12 -8.29 4.49
N ASN A 39 9.38 -8.68 5.51
CA ASN A 39 8.85 -10.03 5.66
C ASN A 39 7.39 -10.00 6.10
N LEU A 40 6.48 -10.14 5.12
CA LEU A 40 5.04 -10.22 5.40
C LEU A 40 4.70 -11.32 6.41
N ALA A 41 5.36 -12.47 6.37
CA ALA A 41 5.07 -13.55 7.31
C ALA A 41 5.45 -13.22 8.76
N ALA A 42 6.39 -12.29 8.98
CA ALA A 42 6.71 -11.77 10.30
C ALA A 42 5.71 -10.69 10.76
N ASP A 43 5.07 -9.98 9.83
CA ASP A 43 4.08 -8.93 10.11
C ASP A 43 2.67 -9.51 10.36
N LEU A 44 2.36 -10.70 9.83
CA LEU A 44 1.07 -11.38 10.03
C LEU A 44 0.99 -12.12 11.38
N PRO A 45 -0.18 -12.13 12.04
CA PRO A 45 -0.46 -13.07 13.13
C PRO A 45 -0.24 -14.53 12.69
N ALA A 46 0.28 -15.36 13.59
CA ALA A 46 0.70 -16.73 13.28
C ALA A 46 -0.40 -17.64 12.68
N ASN A 47 -1.68 -17.32 12.93
CA ASN A 47 -2.83 -18.05 12.41
C ASN A 47 -3.35 -17.54 11.05
N LEU A 48 -2.76 -16.48 10.48
CA LEU A 48 -3.23 -15.85 9.23
C LEU A 48 -2.33 -16.19 8.03
N THR A 49 -1.79 -17.40 7.98
CA THR A 49 -0.93 -17.86 6.87
C THR A 49 -1.66 -17.94 5.53
N ALA A 50 -3.00 -17.97 5.51
CA ALA A 50 -3.79 -17.92 4.27
C ALA A 50 -3.58 -16.62 3.48
N LEU A 51 -3.20 -15.52 4.14
CA LEU A 51 -2.89 -14.25 3.47
C LEU A 51 -1.50 -14.23 2.82
N LEU A 52 -0.69 -15.27 3.02
CA LEU A 52 0.60 -15.37 2.35
C LEU A 52 0.42 -15.70 0.87
N PRO A 53 1.04 -14.94 -0.04
CA PRO A 53 1.05 -15.32 -1.45
C PRO A 53 1.83 -16.63 -1.65
N PRO A 54 1.67 -17.30 -2.81
CA PRO A 54 2.45 -18.48 -3.14
C PRO A 54 3.96 -18.27 -2.96
N SER A 55 4.70 -19.31 -2.54
CA SER A 55 6.11 -19.20 -2.14
C SER A 55 7.07 -18.78 -3.26
N ASN A 56 6.64 -18.81 -4.51
CA ASN A 56 7.40 -18.34 -5.66
C ASN A 56 7.16 -16.86 -5.98
N ALA A 57 6.24 -16.19 -5.28
CA ALA A 57 5.97 -14.77 -5.42
C ALA A 57 7.07 -13.96 -4.73
N SER A 58 7.55 -12.91 -5.39
CA SER A 58 8.61 -12.05 -4.86
C SER A 58 8.07 -10.67 -4.51
N LEU A 59 8.37 -10.17 -3.30
CA LEU A 59 7.94 -8.85 -2.87
C LEU A 59 8.56 -7.77 -3.76
N SER A 60 7.72 -6.89 -4.32
CA SER A 60 8.15 -5.84 -5.23
C SER A 60 7.87 -4.42 -4.72
N GLN A 61 6.85 -4.25 -3.88
CA GLN A 61 6.47 -2.94 -3.34
C GLN A 61 5.70 -3.08 -2.02
N VAL A 62 5.89 -2.11 -1.12
CA VAL A 62 5.01 -1.90 0.05
C VAL A 62 4.50 -0.47 0.04
N THR A 63 3.20 -0.29 0.28
CA THR A 63 2.56 1.02 0.33
C THR A 63 1.63 1.15 1.52
N ILE A 64 1.32 2.39 1.88
CA ILE A 64 0.17 2.72 2.71
C ILE A 64 -0.87 3.47 1.89
N GLY A 65 -2.14 3.10 2.03
CA GLY A 65 -3.25 3.75 1.38
C GLY A 65 -4.11 4.53 2.37
N PHE A 66 -4.55 5.73 1.99
CA PHE A 66 -5.54 6.53 2.73
C PHE A 66 -6.68 6.91 1.80
N GLY A 67 -7.92 6.80 2.30
CA GLY A 67 -9.09 7.16 1.51
C GLY A 67 -10.41 6.79 2.17
N THR A 68 -11.37 6.37 1.37
CA THR A 68 -12.71 5.95 1.83
C THR A 68 -13.13 4.62 1.23
N GLN A 69 -13.85 3.85 2.04
CA GLN A 69 -14.69 2.76 1.58
C GLN A 69 -16.08 3.32 1.30
N ASN A 70 -16.62 3.01 0.13
CA ASN A 70 -17.87 3.61 -0.34
C ASN A 70 -18.98 2.56 -0.29
N TYR A 71 -20.11 2.94 0.31
CA TYR A 71 -21.26 2.07 0.50
C TYR A 71 -22.53 2.75 0.01
N THR A 72 -23.52 1.94 -0.37
CA THR A 72 -24.89 2.39 -0.64
C THR A 72 -25.85 1.54 0.17
N CYS A 73 -26.79 2.17 0.85
CA CYS A 73 -27.85 1.49 1.58
C CYS A 73 -28.74 0.74 0.59
N THR A 74 -28.85 -0.57 0.75
CA THR A 74 -29.72 -1.43 -0.04
C THR A 74 -30.48 -2.36 0.90
N ASN A 75 -31.80 -2.27 0.93
CA ASN A 75 -32.66 -3.08 1.80
C ASN A 75 -32.25 -3.02 3.28
N GLY A 76 -31.94 -1.82 3.77
CA GLY A 76 -31.60 -1.58 5.17
C GLY A 76 -30.18 -2.01 5.60
N SER A 77 -29.34 -2.45 4.66
CA SER A 77 -27.93 -2.78 4.89
C SER A 77 -27.01 -1.98 3.97
N TYR A 78 -25.87 -1.54 4.48
CA TYR A 78 -24.85 -0.90 3.65
C TYR A 78 -24.12 -1.95 2.81
N VAL A 79 -24.22 -1.83 1.48
CA VAL A 79 -23.52 -2.69 0.51
C VAL A 79 -22.31 -1.93 -0.02
N ASN A 80 -21.13 -2.57 -0.04
CA ASN A 80 -19.92 -1.95 -0.58
C ASN A 80 -20.05 -1.75 -2.10
N VAL A 81 -19.84 -0.53 -2.55
CA VAL A 81 -19.84 -0.13 -3.97
C VAL A 81 -18.47 0.33 -4.44
N GLY A 82 -17.42 0.01 -3.67
CA GLY A 82 -16.03 0.27 -4.00
C GLY A 82 -15.29 1.06 -2.92
N ALA A 83 -14.19 1.66 -3.34
CA ALA A 83 -13.32 2.51 -2.52
C ALA A 83 -12.67 3.56 -3.40
N VAL A 84 -12.13 4.61 -2.78
CA VAL A 84 -11.21 5.56 -3.41
C VAL A 84 -10.10 5.84 -2.41
N ALA A 85 -8.84 5.64 -2.81
CA ALA A 85 -7.69 5.91 -1.97
C ALA A 85 -6.46 6.33 -2.78
N GLN A 86 -5.53 6.99 -2.10
CA GLN A 86 -4.20 7.27 -2.61
C GLN A 86 -3.18 6.41 -1.87
N LEU A 87 -2.30 5.76 -2.62
CA LEU A 87 -1.26 4.88 -2.09
C LEU A 87 0.10 5.56 -2.19
N PHE A 88 0.83 5.52 -1.08
CA PHE A 88 2.15 6.13 -0.93
C PHE A 88 3.19 5.05 -0.70
N ASP A 89 4.33 5.17 -1.37
CA ASP A 89 5.48 4.29 -1.16
C ASP A 89 5.97 4.39 0.29
N ILE A 90 6.08 3.24 0.97
CA ILE A 90 6.67 3.17 2.32
C ILE A 90 7.89 2.26 2.37
N SER A 91 8.48 1.90 1.23
CA SER A 91 9.62 0.97 1.14
C SER A 91 10.81 1.42 2.01
N CYS A 92 11.00 2.72 2.16
CA CYS A 92 12.09 3.29 2.97
C CYS A 92 11.86 3.30 4.48
N ILE A 93 10.64 3.04 4.92
CA ILE A 93 10.24 3.09 6.33
C ILE A 93 9.56 1.80 6.81
N GLN A 94 9.30 0.87 5.90
CA GLN A 94 8.68 -0.42 6.20
C GLN A 94 9.45 -1.19 7.28
N GLU A 95 10.77 -1.07 7.32
CA GLU A 95 11.64 -1.71 8.31
C GLU A 95 11.72 -0.97 9.66
N LEU A 96 10.85 0.03 9.90
CA LEU A 96 10.84 0.83 11.13
C LEU A 96 9.60 0.49 11.96
N PRO A 97 9.68 -0.44 12.94
CA PRO A 97 8.55 -0.89 13.77
C PRO A 97 7.82 0.25 14.48
N ALA A 98 8.54 1.31 14.86
CA ALA A 98 7.95 2.50 15.46
C ALA A 98 6.96 3.20 14.52
N ILE A 99 7.21 3.14 13.21
CA ILE A 99 6.37 3.79 12.19
C ILE A 99 5.14 2.96 11.87
N SER A 100 5.19 1.61 11.81
CA SER A 100 3.96 0.83 11.62
C SER A 100 2.99 0.96 12.80
N SER A 101 3.52 1.06 14.03
CA SER A 101 2.71 1.31 15.23
C SER A 101 2.17 2.74 15.28
N ALA A 102 2.93 3.73 14.82
CA ALA A 102 2.49 5.12 14.71
C ALA A 102 1.50 5.33 13.55
N LEU A 103 1.64 4.58 12.45
CA LEU A 103 0.69 4.53 11.35
C LEU A 103 -0.62 3.90 11.83
N SER A 104 -0.55 2.72 12.46
CA SER A 104 -1.72 2.07 13.04
C SER A 104 -2.41 2.97 14.08
N GLN A 105 -1.64 3.67 14.92
CA GLN A 105 -2.17 4.68 15.84
C GLN A 105 -2.78 5.88 15.10
N ALA A 106 -2.11 6.48 14.11
CA ALA A 106 -2.64 7.60 13.33
C ALA A 106 -3.92 7.23 12.55
N ILE A 107 -4.04 5.98 12.11
CA ILE A 107 -5.25 5.47 11.45
C ILE A 107 -6.36 5.23 12.48
N ASN A 108 -6.04 4.70 13.66
CA ASN A 108 -6.99 4.53 14.76
C ASN A 108 -7.41 5.87 15.41
N GLU A 109 -6.57 6.89 15.34
CA GLU A 109 -6.77 8.22 15.93
C GLU A 109 -7.59 9.18 15.05
N LEU A 110 -7.85 8.82 13.79
CA LEU A 110 -8.78 9.56 12.91
C LEU A 110 -10.21 9.62 13.48
N GLU A 111 -10.58 8.75 14.43
CA GLU A 111 -11.86 8.81 15.14
C GLU A 111 -11.86 9.74 16.38
N GLN A 112 -10.71 10.23 16.88
CA GLN A 112 -10.62 10.93 18.17
C GLN A 112 -9.66 12.12 18.27
N VAL A 113 -8.92 12.49 17.22
CA VAL A 113 -7.81 13.44 17.36
C VAL A 113 -8.10 14.87 16.92
N ASP A 114 -7.71 15.80 17.80
CA ASP A 114 -7.64 17.23 17.50
C ASP A 114 -6.73 17.50 16.28
N GLY A 115 -6.95 18.61 15.60
CA GLY A 115 -6.31 18.90 14.33
C GLY A 115 -4.77 18.86 14.32
N GLU A 116 -4.06 18.97 15.44
CA GLU A 116 -2.60 19.06 15.48
C GLU A 116 -1.86 17.74 15.27
N SER A 117 -2.31 16.61 15.83
CA SER A 117 -1.60 15.33 15.66
C SER A 117 -1.79 14.77 14.24
N LEU A 118 -3.01 14.89 13.70
CA LEU A 118 -3.29 14.59 12.30
C LEU A 118 -2.51 15.53 11.37
N LEU A 119 -2.43 16.84 11.69
CA LEU A 119 -1.63 17.77 10.90
C LEU A 119 -0.14 17.45 10.97
N ASN A 120 0.42 17.05 12.10
CA ASN A 120 1.82 16.64 12.20
C ASN A 120 2.11 15.33 11.46
N PHE A 121 1.18 14.38 11.52
CA PHE A 121 1.25 13.13 10.77
C PHE A 121 1.16 13.39 9.27
N LEU A 122 0.15 14.14 8.81
CA LEU A 122 0.00 14.56 7.42
C LEU A 122 1.16 15.44 6.96
N THR A 123 1.73 16.29 7.83
CA THR A 123 2.92 17.10 7.52
C THR A 123 4.16 16.21 7.41
N THR A 124 4.27 15.15 8.21
CA THR A 124 5.34 14.14 8.09
C THR A 124 5.17 13.34 6.81
N LEU A 125 3.95 12.88 6.51
CA LEU A 125 3.60 12.22 5.25
C LEU A 125 3.76 13.14 4.04
N ALA A 126 3.51 14.45 4.16
CA ALA A 126 3.68 15.45 3.10
C ALA A 126 5.15 15.87 2.92
N LYS A 127 5.95 15.85 4.01
CA LYS A 127 7.42 15.94 3.95
C LYS A 127 8.02 14.68 3.32
N MET A 128 7.41 13.52 3.53
CA MET A 128 7.63 12.30 2.73
C MET A 128 6.98 12.41 1.34
N GLY A 129 6.01 13.32 1.17
CA GLY A 129 4.93 13.27 0.19
C GLY A 129 5.21 14.00 -1.10
N ARG A 130 6.33 13.68 -1.73
CA ARG A 130 6.45 13.85 -3.19
C ARG A 130 6.24 12.55 -3.96
N PHE A 131 5.65 11.52 -3.35
CA PHE A 131 5.66 10.15 -3.91
C PHE A 131 4.33 9.41 -3.76
N GLN A 132 3.21 10.05 -4.13
CA GLN A 132 2.01 9.28 -4.45
C GLN A 132 2.40 8.26 -5.52
N LEU A 133 2.26 6.97 -5.20
CA LEU A 133 2.71 5.88 -6.06
C LEU A 133 1.56 5.32 -6.89
N ALA A 134 0.36 5.22 -6.33
CA ALA A 134 -0.81 4.75 -7.05
C ALA A 134 -2.10 5.46 -6.61
N ASN A 135 -3.09 5.48 -7.50
CA ASN A 135 -4.49 5.63 -7.13
C ASN A 135 -5.09 4.24 -6.93
N HIS A 136 -5.94 4.09 -5.94
CA HIS A 136 -6.73 2.89 -5.73
C HIS A 136 -8.22 3.22 -5.84
N TYR A 137 -8.94 2.46 -6.65
CA TYR A 137 -10.38 2.61 -6.83
C TYR A 137 -10.99 1.28 -7.25
N PHE A 138 -12.31 1.23 -7.47
CA PHE A 138 -12.97 0.06 -8.01
C PHE A 138 -13.62 0.38 -9.35
N ASP A 139 -13.57 -0.55 -10.30
CA ASP A 139 -14.32 -0.46 -11.54
C ASP A 139 -14.86 -1.83 -11.98
N THR A 140 -15.60 -1.86 -13.09
CA THR A 140 -16.22 -3.07 -13.64
C THR A 140 -15.62 -3.47 -14.98
N SER A 141 -14.39 -3.03 -15.30
CA SER A 141 -13.75 -3.27 -16.60
C SER A 141 -13.54 -4.77 -16.90
N ILE A 142 -13.44 -5.60 -15.85
CA ILE A 142 -13.36 -7.07 -15.95
C ILE A 142 -14.71 -7.78 -15.71
N GLY A 143 -15.82 -7.04 -15.79
CA GLY A 143 -17.19 -7.57 -15.65
C GLY A 143 -17.73 -7.61 -14.21
N THR A 144 -16.86 -7.70 -13.20
CA THR A 144 -17.23 -7.59 -11.77
C THR A 144 -16.64 -6.34 -11.16
N LEU A 145 -17.29 -5.77 -10.14
CA LEU A 145 -16.73 -4.68 -9.34
C LEU A 145 -15.44 -5.16 -8.68
N SER A 146 -14.31 -4.59 -9.07
CA SER A 146 -12.98 -5.12 -8.74
C SER A 146 -12.01 -4.02 -8.34
N PRO A 147 -11.13 -4.26 -7.36
CA PRO A 147 -10.11 -3.30 -6.94
C PRO A 147 -9.08 -3.06 -8.04
N VAL A 148 -8.82 -1.80 -8.34
CA VAL A 148 -7.80 -1.34 -9.28
C VAL A 148 -6.71 -0.61 -8.52
N PHE A 149 -5.47 -0.95 -8.79
CA PHE A 149 -4.29 -0.22 -8.31
C PHE A 149 -3.59 0.37 -9.53
N ASN A 150 -3.79 1.67 -9.73
CA ASN A 150 -3.31 2.40 -10.88
C ASN A 150 -2.01 3.15 -10.55
N PHE A 151 -0.87 2.56 -10.94
CA PHE A 151 0.46 3.15 -10.80
C PHE A 151 0.83 4.08 -11.96
N GLN A 152 -0.04 4.26 -12.96
CA GLN A 152 0.22 5.17 -14.09
C GLN A 152 0.40 6.62 -13.63
N VAL A 153 -0.20 6.99 -12.47
CA VAL A 153 0.01 8.30 -11.83
C VAL A 153 1.48 8.58 -11.47
N SER A 154 2.29 7.54 -11.35
CA SER A 154 3.73 7.62 -11.13
C SER A 154 4.52 6.98 -12.28
N GLY A 155 3.92 6.78 -13.46
CA GLY A 155 4.61 6.20 -14.62
C GLY A 155 4.85 4.69 -14.54
N GLY A 156 4.11 3.98 -13.68
CA GLY A 156 3.98 2.52 -13.70
C GLY A 156 2.85 2.03 -14.60
N ASP A 157 2.46 0.79 -14.40
CA ASP A 157 1.31 0.16 -15.03
C ASP A 157 0.10 0.16 -14.07
N TYR A 158 -0.81 -0.81 -14.19
CA TYR A 158 -1.89 -1.03 -13.24
C TYR A 158 -2.00 -2.52 -12.89
N VAL A 159 -2.79 -2.83 -11.87
CA VAL A 159 -3.29 -4.18 -11.63
C VAL A 159 -4.74 -4.11 -11.20
N ILE A 160 -5.57 -4.97 -11.77
CA ILE A 160 -6.95 -5.22 -11.33
C ILE A 160 -6.96 -6.52 -10.55
N GLY A 161 -7.30 -6.43 -9.26
CA GLY A 161 -7.28 -7.56 -8.34
C GLY A 161 -8.57 -8.37 -8.40
N LYS A 162 -8.43 -9.67 -8.19
CA LYS A 162 -9.51 -10.61 -7.88
C LYS A 162 -9.25 -11.22 -6.51
N LYS A 163 -10.27 -11.25 -5.67
CA LYS A 163 -10.19 -11.77 -4.30
C LYS A 163 -9.87 -13.27 -4.29
N LEU A 164 -8.84 -13.65 -3.56
CA LEU A 164 -8.50 -15.03 -3.20
C LEU A 164 -8.90 -15.32 -1.76
N GLU A 165 -8.50 -14.46 -0.83
CA GLU A 165 -8.84 -14.57 0.58
C GLU A 165 -9.48 -13.28 1.10
N ASP A 166 -10.38 -13.45 2.06
CA ASP A 166 -11.15 -12.40 2.73
C ASP A 166 -11.29 -12.77 4.20
N ILE A 167 -10.52 -12.10 5.07
CA ILE A 167 -10.45 -12.46 6.48
C ILE A 167 -10.79 -11.21 7.31
N PRO A 168 -11.75 -11.29 8.24
CA PRO A 168 -12.03 -10.19 9.16
C PRO A 168 -10.76 -9.71 9.86
N ASP A 169 -10.63 -8.40 10.05
CA ASP A 169 -9.50 -7.82 10.79
C ASP A 169 -9.36 -8.54 12.16
N PRO A 170 -8.18 -9.07 12.50
CA PRO A 170 -8.02 -9.91 13.68
C PRO A 170 -8.06 -9.13 15.01
N PHE A 171 -8.06 -7.80 14.97
CA PHE A 171 -7.98 -6.93 16.15
C PHE A 171 -9.29 -6.19 16.41
N ASN A 172 -9.92 -5.62 15.38
CA ASN A 172 -11.18 -4.89 15.50
C ASN A 172 -12.06 -5.00 14.24
N PRO A 173 -12.64 -6.19 13.96
CA PRO A 173 -13.39 -6.44 12.72
C PRO A 173 -14.72 -5.67 12.64
N ALA A 174 -15.19 -5.07 13.74
CA ALA A 174 -16.39 -4.24 13.74
C ALA A 174 -16.13 -2.81 13.20
N VAL A 175 -14.88 -2.37 13.21
CA VAL A 175 -14.46 -1.02 12.79
C VAL A 175 -13.61 -1.08 11.51
N ASN A 176 -12.75 -2.10 11.42
CA ASN A 176 -11.74 -2.21 10.38
C ASN A 176 -12.21 -3.14 9.27
N VAL A 177 -12.02 -2.73 8.02
CA VAL A 177 -12.31 -3.59 6.86
C VAL A 177 -11.41 -4.81 6.81
N ASP A 178 -11.89 -5.86 6.17
CA ASP A 178 -11.23 -7.15 6.12
C ASP A 178 -9.82 -7.09 5.49
N TRP A 179 -8.95 -7.99 5.93
CA TRP A 179 -7.66 -8.23 5.31
C TRP A 179 -7.85 -9.14 4.10
N LEU A 180 -7.13 -8.84 3.02
CA LEU A 180 -7.35 -9.47 1.71
C LEU A 180 -6.06 -10.06 1.14
N LEU A 181 -6.17 -11.19 0.47
CA LEU A 181 -5.22 -11.61 -0.56
C LEU A 181 -5.92 -11.51 -1.91
N LEU A 182 -5.31 -10.79 -2.84
CA LEU A 182 -5.78 -10.61 -4.21
C LEU A 182 -4.78 -11.25 -5.18
N THR A 183 -5.29 -11.83 -6.27
CA THR A 183 -4.50 -12.19 -7.46
C THR A 183 -4.81 -11.21 -8.59
N ALA A 184 -3.85 -10.99 -9.49
CA ALA A 184 -4.08 -10.21 -10.69
C ALA A 184 -5.08 -10.91 -11.62
N ALA A 185 -6.10 -10.17 -12.04
CA ALA A 185 -7.01 -10.53 -13.12
C ALA A 185 -6.64 -9.82 -14.43
N ALA A 186 -6.01 -8.63 -14.34
CA ALA A 186 -5.49 -7.87 -15.46
C ALA A 186 -4.39 -6.91 -15.00
N GLY A 187 -3.54 -6.48 -15.94
CA GLY A 187 -2.40 -5.58 -15.69
C GLY A 187 -1.17 -6.28 -15.12
N ASP A 188 0.00 -5.66 -15.29
CA ASP A 188 1.29 -6.29 -14.97
C ASP A 188 1.98 -5.68 -13.74
N ALA A 189 1.35 -4.71 -13.06
CA ALA A 189 1.98 -4.06 -11.90
C ALA A 189 2.30 -5.08 -10.78
N ALA A 190 1.41 -6.03 -10.49
CA ALA A 190 1.65 -7.09 -9.50
C ALA A 190 0.89 -8.36 -9.89
N LYS A 191 1.38 -9.53 -9.45
CA LYS A 191 0.64 -10.81 -9.52
C LYS A 191 -0.22 -11.05 -8.30
N TYR A 192 0.24 -10.63 -7.13
CA TYR A 192 -0.53 -10.72 -5.88
C TYR A 192 -0.48 -9.39 -5.13
N VAL A 193 -1.59 -9.08 -4.45
CA VAL A 193 -1.67 -7.92 -3.55
C VAL A 193 -2.24 -8.39 -2.22
N VAL A 194 -1.54 -8.11 -1.12
CA VAL A 194 -2.02 -8.37 0.23
C VAL A 194 -2.41 -7.05 0.88
N ARG A 195 -3.61 -6.97 1.44
CA ARG A 195 -4.09 -5.88 2.28
C ARG A 195 -4.12 -6.35 3.74
N GLU A 196 -3.39 -5.67 4.61
CA GLU A 196 -3.37 -5.92 6.05
C GLU A 196 -3.19 -4.60 6.81
N GLN A 197 -3.17 -4.64 8.15
CA GLN A 197 -3.09 -3.43 8.99
C GLN A 197 -4.11 -2.36 8.58
N THR A 198 -5.35 -2.80 8.40
CA THR A 198 -6.49 -1.95 8.08
C THR A 198 -6.95 -1.19 9.31
N ALA A 199 -7.37 0.07 9.15
CA ALA A 199 -8.21 0.70 10.15
C ALA A 199 -9.30 1.59 9.57
N GLY A 200 -10.46 1.53 10.21
CA GLY A 200 -11.71 2.10 9.73
C GLY A 200 -12.29 1.39 8.50
N GLY A 201 -13.23 2.07 7.87
CA GLY A 201 -13.85 1.65 6.62
C GLY A 201 -15.04 0.69 6.76
N GLN A 202 -15.35 0.15 7.94
CA GLN A 202 -16.61 -0.58 8.14
C GLN A 202 -17.79 0.40 8.21
N PRO A 203 -18.94 0.07 7.60
CA PRO A 203 -20.14 0.87 7.75
C PRO A 203 -20.86 0.51 9.07
N PRO A 204 -21.78 1.35 9.55
CA PRO A 204 -22.74 0.95 10.58
C PRO A 204 -23.50 -0.32 10.18
N ALA A 205 -23.93 -1.11 11.16
CA ALA A 205 -24.58 -2.40 10.92
C ALA A 205 -25.91 -2.31 10.12
N SER A 206 -26.52 -1.13 10.05
CA SER A 206 -27.77 -0.92 9.32
C SER A 206 -27.91 0.54 8.85
N CYS A 207 -28.80 0.73 7.88
CA CYS A 207 -29.21 2.04 7.37
C CYS A 207 -30.74 2.11 7.28
N SER A 208 -31.30 3.30 7.43
CA SER A 208 -32.76 3.50 7.41
C SER A 208 -33.27 4.17 6.13
N VAL A 209 -32.37 4.83 5.38
CA VAL A 209 -32.70 5.55 4.17
C VAL A 209 -32.16 4.78 2.96
N GLU A 210 -33.08 4.21 2.17
CA GLU A 210 -32.72 3.49 0.94
C GLU A 210 -31.94 4.39 -0.02
N ASN A 211 -30.88 3.87 -0.65
CA ASN A 211 -29.93 4.58 -1.51
C ASN A 211 -29.10 5.68 -0.81
N GLU A 212 -29.14 5.79 0.52
CA GLU A 212 -28.18 6.62 1.24
C GLU A 212 -26.75 6.16 0.95
N THR A 213 -25.86 7.10 0.67
CA THR A 213 -24.44 6.80 0.41
C THR A 213 -23.61 7.11 1.65
N LEU A 214 -22.61 6.27 1.89
CA LEU A 214 -21.67 6.43 2.99
C LEU A 214 -20.25 6.31 2.46
N GLN A 215 -19.42 7.29 2.81
CA GLN A 215 -17.97 7.24 2.60
C GLN A 215 -17.32 7.07 3.97
N ALA A 216 -16.96 5.83 4.30
CA ALA A 216 -16.31 5.51 5.56
C ALA A 216 -14.79 5.71 5.40
N PRO A 217 -14.15 6.64 6.14
CA PRO A 217 -12.71 6.82 6.09
C PRO A 217 -11.99 5.52 6.44
N TYR A 218 -10.91 5.24 5.72
CA TYR A 218 -10.08 4.08 6.00
C TYR A 218 -8.61 4.34 5.64
N ALA A 219 -7.75 3.53 6.21
CA ALA A 219 -6.42 3.30 5.69
C ALA A 219 -6.06 1.82 5.75
N ALA A 220 -5.06 1.43 4.96
CA ALA A 220 -4.56 0.07 4.94
C ALA A 220 -3.12 0.02 4.43
N LYS A 221 -2.39 -1.02 4.82
CA LYS A 221 -1.10 -1.37 4.25
C LYS A 221 -1.28 -2.38 3.13
N TYR A 222 -0.55 -2.17 2.04
CA TYR A 222 -0.58 -3.02 0.86
C TYR A 222 0.80 -3.52 0.50
N TRP A 223 0.89 -4.82 0.26
CA TRP A 223 2.08 -5.51 -0.22
C TRP A 223 1.84 -6.03 -1.63
N PHE A 224 2.74 -5.72 -2.55
CA PHE A 224 2.64 -6.15 -3.95
C PHE A 224 3.73 -7.16 -4.25
N PHE A 225 3.36 -8.27 -4.90
CA PHE A 225 4.27 -9.34 -5.27
C PHE A 225 4.21 -9.61 -6.76
N ALA A 226 5.35 -9.94 -7.36
CA ALA A 226 5.50 -10.35 -8.76
C ALA A 226 5.79 -11.85 -8.91
#